data_AF-A0A7J2IPJ9-F1
#
_entry.id   AF-A0A7J2IPJ9-F1
#
_cell.length_a   1.000
_cell.length_b   1.000
_cell.length_c   1.000
_cell.angle_alpha   90.00
_cell.angle_beta   90.00
_cell.angle_gamma   90.00
#
_symmetry.space_group_name_H-M   'P 1'
#
loop_
_entity.id
_entity.type
_entity.pdbx_description
1 polymer ?
#
loop_
_entity_poly.entity_id
_entity_poly.type
_entity_poly.pdbx_seq_one_letter_code
_entity_poly.pdbx_strand_id
1 'polypeptide(L)'
;PVSRRASILGRMLGDSTVAVIQGIIIFCIAYPLTPTLKIINLPIVILAAFLTSLSFTSIGTIIATKMRSQEGFQLIVNMISMPTLFLSGAFYPIDTMPTWMKYLAYINPLTYGVDAARILLTGSGSLNLITDVFLLLILSTILITLATQTFKKATIE
;
A
#
# COMPACT_ATOMS: atom_id res chain seq x y z
N PRO A 1 28.04 -13.60 6.68
CA PRO A 1 26.58 -13.92 6.79
C PRO A 1 25.76 -12.64 6.97
N VAL A 2 24.87 -12.32 6.02
CA VAL A 2 24.01 -11.12 6.08
C VAL A 2 22.97 -11.27 7.20
N SER A 3 22.68 -10.19 7.94
CA SER A 3 21.66 -10.23 9.00
C SER A 3 20.28 -10.56 8.42
N ARG A 4 19.51 -11.41 9.10
CA ARG A 4 18.15 -11.82 8.64
C ARG A 4 17.23 -10.63 8.39
N ARG A 5 17.37 -9.57 9.21
CA ARG A 5 16.65 -8.30 9.07
C ARG A 5 17.00 -7.60 7.75
N ALA A 6 18.28 -7.56 7.38
CA ALA A 6 18.70 -6.96 6.12
C ALA A 6 18.19 -7.74 4.90
N SER A 7 18.14 -9.07 4.99
CA SER A 7 17.60 -9.90 3.90
C SER A 7 16.11 -9.64 3.66
N ILE A 8 15.29 -9.56 4.71
CA ILE A 8 13.86 -9.32 4.54
C ILE A 8 13.54 -7.88 4.14
N LEU A 9 14.23 -6.90 4.72
CA LEU A 9 14.07 -5.51 4.32
C LEU A 9 14.46 -5.31 2.85
N GLY A 10 15.55 -5.95 2.40
CA GLY A 10 15.95 -5.95 0.99
C GLY A 10 14.89 -6.56 0.07
N ARG A 11 14.31 -7.71 0.46
CA ARG A 11 13.19 -8.34 -0.26
C ARG A 11 11.99 -7.38 -0.35
N MET A 12 11.59 -6.78 0.78
CA MET A 12 10.44 -5.88 0.84
C MET A 12 10.63 -4.63 -0.03
N LEU A 13 11.82 -4.04 0.00
CA LEU A 13 12.17 -2.90 -0.86
C LEU A 13 12.18 -3.30 -2.34
N GLY A 14 12.69 -4.49 -2.67
CA GLY A 14 12.67 -5.03 -4.03
C GLY A 14 11.25 -5.22 -4.55
N ASP A 15 10.41 -5.94 -3.80
CA ASP A 15 9.01 -6.21 -4.17
C ASP A 15 8.22 -4.89 -4.32
N SER A 16 8.45 -3.92 -3.42
CA SER A 16 7.83 -2.59 -3.48
C SER A 16 8.26 -1.79 -4.70
N THR A 17 9.52 -1.91 -5.11
CA THR A 17 10.06 -1.28 -6.33
C THR A 17 9.41 -1.88 -7.57
N VAL A 18 9.30 -3.20 -7.65
CA VAL A 18 8.62 -3.89 -8.76
C VAL A 18 7.16 -3.44 -8.87
N ALA A 19 6.45 -3.33 -7.74
CA ALA A 19 5.07 -2.84 -7.73
C ALA A 19 4.95 -1.39 -8.25
N VAL A 20 5.90 -0.51 -7.88
CA VAL A 20 5.93 0.87 -8.42
C VAL A 20 6.20 0.88 -9.92
N ILE A 21 7.13 0.05 -10.41
CA ILE A 21 7.40 -0.07 -11.86
C ILE A 21 6.13 -0.53 -12.60
N GLN A 22 5.43 -1.55 -12.08
CA GLN A 22 4.15 -2.00 -12.64
C GLN A 22 3.11 -0.88 -12.64
N GLY A 23 3.02 -0.11 -11.55
CA GLY A 23 2.14 1.06 -11.45
C GLY A 23 2.48 2.14 -12.49
N ILE A 24 3.76 2.42 -12.71
CA ILE A 24 4.24 3.37 -13.73
C ILE A 24 3.86 2.88 -15.13
N ILE A 25 4.03 1.59 -15.42
CA ILE A 25 3.63 1.00 -16.72
C ILE A 25 2.13 1.21 -16.95
N ILE A 26 1.29 0.88 -15.95
CA ILE A 26 -0.15 1.08 -16.03
C ILE A 26 -0.49 2.57 -16.21
N PHE A 27 0.18 3.46 -15.47
CA PHE A 27 -0.01 4.90 -15.59
C PHE A 27 0.32 5.41 -17.00
N CYS A 28 1.44 4.97 -17.60
CA CYS A 28 1.81 5.34 -18.97
C CYS A 28 0.78 4.88 -20.00
N ILE A 29 0.17 3.71 -19.79
CA ILE A 29 -0.90 3.18 -20.67
C ILE A 29 -2.20 3.98 -20.48
N ALA A 30 -2.53 4.38 -19.25
CA ALA A 30 -3.76 5.09 -18.92
C ALA A 30 -3.71 6.60 -19.18
N TYR A 31 -2.52 7.21 -19.18
CA TYR A 31 -2.32 8.65 -19.32
C TYR A 31 -2.94 9.24 -20.61
N PRO A 32 -2.82 8.60 -21.80
CA PRO A 32 -3.48 9.10 -23.02
C PRO A 32 -5.01 9.22 -22.90
N LEU A 33 -5.64 8.42 -22.03
CA LEU A 33 -7.08 8.46 -21.77
C LEU A 33 -7.48 9.58 -20.79
N THR A 34 -6.50 10.19 -20.12
CA THR A 34 -6.70 11.17 -19.03
C THR A 34 -5.77 12.39 -19.18
N PRO A 35 -5.85 13.15 -20.29
CA PRO A 35 -4.91 14.24 -20.58
C PRO A 35 -5.00 15.44 -19.62
N THR A 36 -6.03 15.50 -18.76
CA THR A 36 -6.22 16.57 -17.78
C THR A 36 -5.40 16.40 -16.50
N LEU A 37 -4.64 15.31 -16.35
CA LEU A 37 -3.85 15.05 -15.14
C LEU A 37 -2.60 15.94 -15.05
N LYS A 38 -2.35 16.46 -13.85
CA LYS A 38 -1.18 17.28 -13.53
C LYS A 38 0.03 16.39 -13.22
N ILE A 39 0.94 16.24 -14.18
CA ILE A 39 2.13 15.38 -14.02
C ILE A 39 3.23 16.05 -13.15
N ILE A 40 3.11 17.35 -12.84
CA ILE A 40 4.13 18.08 -12.08
C ILE A 40 4.45 17.43 -10.72
N ASN A 41 3.47 16.76 -10.13
CA ASN A 41 3.58 16.12 -8.82
C ASN A 41 3.94 14.62 -8.89
N LEU A 42 4.26 14.10 -10.08
CA LEU A 42 4.51 12.67 -10.30
C LEU A 42 5.58 12.06 -9.36
N PRO A 43 6.69 12.75 -9.02
CA PRO A 43 7.65 12.21 -8.05
C PRO A 43 7.05 11.92 -6.67
N ILE A 44 6.13 12.79 -6.21
CA ILE A 44 5.46 12.62 -4.91
C ILE A 44 4.44 11.47 -4.99
N VAL A 45 3.76 11.33 -6.13
CA VAL A 45 2.86 10.19 -6.39
C VAL A 45 3.64 8.87 -6.36
N ILE A 46 4.82 8.82 -6.98
CA ILE A 46 5.70 7.64 -6.97
C ILE A 46 6.14 7.32 -5.54
N LEU A 47 6.49 8.32 -4.73
CA LEU A 47 6.85 8.12 -3.33
C LEU A 47 5.67 7.58 -2.50
N ALA A 48 4.47 8.13 -2.67
CA ALA A 48 3.27 7.64 -2.00
C ALA A 48 2.93 6.19 -2.43
N ALA A 49 3.06 5.89 -3.72
CA ALA A 49 2.89 4.54 -4.24
C ALA A 49 3.92 3.56 -3.64
N PHE A 50 5.17 3.99 -3.48
CA PHE A 50 6.23 3.19 -2.87
C PHE A 50 5.98 2.90 -1.38
N LEU A 51 5.53 3.88 -0.61
CA LEU A 51 5.17 3.67 0.80
C LEU A 51 3.94 2.76 0.94
N THR A 52 2.99 2.88 0.02
CA THR A 52 1.82 2.02 -0.04
C THR A 52 2.24 0.58 -0.38
N SER A 53 3.07 0.37 -1.39
CA SER A 53 3.55 -0.97 -1.76
C SER A 53 4.40 -1.60 -0.65
N LEU A 54 5.21 -0.82 0.07
CA LEU A 54 5.91 -1.27 1.28
C LEU A 54 4.95 -1.75 2.37
N SER A 55 3.85 -1.03 2.59
CA SER A 55 2.83 -1.41 3.57
C SER A 55 2.18 -2.74 3.21
N PHE A 56 1.79 -2.93 1.94
CA PHE A 56 1.18 -4.18 1.48
C PHE A 56 2.17 -5.36 1.46
N THR A 57 3.42 -5.11 1.08
CA THR A 57 4.47 -6.13 1.14
C THR A 57 4.74 -6.57 2.58
N SER A 58 4.67 -5.63 3.54
CA SER A 58 4.76 -5.93 4.97
C SER A 58 3.60 -6.80 5.45
N ILE A 59 2.37 -6.46 5.05
CA ILE A 59 1.17 -7.26 5.38
C ILE A 59 1.30 -8.67 4.78
N GLY A 60 1.65 -8.77 3.50
CA GLY A 60 1.87 -10.04 2.82
C GLY A 60 2.93 -10.89 3.51
N THR A 61 4.03 -10.27 3.94
CA THR A 61 5.08 -10.93 4.72
C THR A 61 4.55 -11.48 6.05
N ILE A 62 3.78 -10.68 6.80
CA ILE A 62 3.19 -11.11 8.07
C ILE A 62 2.27 -12.32 7.86
N ILE A 63 1.43 -12.29 6.82
CA ILE A 63 0.53 -13.41 6.50
C ILE A 63 1.36 -14.63 6.10
N ALA A 64 2.34 -14.47 5.20
CA ALA A 64 3.19 -15.56 4.71
C ALA A 64 3.90 -16.30 5.84
N THR A 65 4.41 -15.58 6.85
CA THR A 65 5.07 -16.20 8.01
C THR A 65 4.16 -17.08 8.88
N LYS A 66 2.84 -16.94 8.75
CA LYS A 66 1.86 -17.75 9.50
C LYS A 66 1.28 -18.90 8.68
N MET A 67 1.50 -18.91 7.37
CA MET A 67 0.93 -19.90 6.47
C MET A 67 1.85 -21.11 6.33
N ARG A 68 1.23 -22.29 6.25
CA ARG A 68 1.93 -23.57 6.04
C ARG A 68 1.89 -24.04 4.59
N SER A 69 1.01 -23.46 3.76
CA SER A 69 0.86 -23.78 2.35
C SER A 69 0.74 -22.52 1.50
N GLN A 70 1.19 -22.62 0.26
CA GLN A 70 1.13 -21.52 -0.70
C GLN A 70 -0.32 -21.26 -1.14
N GLU A 71 -1.12 -22.32 -1.24
CA GLU A 71 -2.54 -22.25 -1.57
C GLU A 71 -3.32 -21.49 -0.50
N GLY A 72 -3.03 -21.75 0.78
CA GLY A 72 -3.65 -21.04 1.90
C GLY A 72 -3.30 -19.56 1.92
N PHE A 73 -2.03 -19.23 1.65
CA PHE A 73 -1.59 -17.84 1.50
C PHE A 73 -2.35 -17.11 0.39
N GLN A 74 -2.42 -17.71 -0.81
CA GLN A 74 -3.10 -17.10 -1.94
C GLN A 74 -4.60 -16.92 -1.70
N LEU A 75 -5.25 -17.89 -1.05
CA LEU A 75 -6.67 -17.79 -0.71
C LEU A 75 -6.93 -16.59 0.22
N ILE A 76 -6.12 -16.44 1.27
CA ILE A 76 -6.26 -15.31 2.22
C ILE A 76 -6.02 -13.98 1.49
N VAL A 77 -4.94 -13.86 0.72
CA VAL A 77 -4.61 -12.63 0.00
C VAL A 77 -5.73 -12.24 -0.94
N ASN A 78 -6.27 -13.18 -1.72
CA ASN A 78 -7.40 -12.88 -2.62
C ASN A 78 -8.66 -12.47 -1.86
N MET A 79 -8.98 -13.16 -0.76
CA MET A 79 -10.15 -12.87 0.07
C MET A 79 -10.09 -11.45 0.67
N ILE A 80 -8.91 -10.99 1.12
CA ILE A 80 -8.76 -9.65 1.70
C ILE A 80 -8.57 -8.55 0.66
N SER A 81 -8.07 -8.88 -0.54
CA SER A 81 -7.73 -7.88 -1.57
C SER A 81 -8.94 -7.09 -2.03
N MET A 82 -10.06 -7.77 -2.33
CA MET A 82 -11.28 -7.11 -2.78
C MET A 82 -11.87 -6.17 -1.71
N PRO A 83 -12.12 -6.60 -0.45
CA PRO A 83 -12.55 -5.70 0.61
C PRO A 83 -11.60 -4.51 0.80
N THR A 84 -10.29 -4.75 0.76
CA THR A 84 -9.29 -3.68 0.94
C THR A 84 -9.36 -2.66 -0.18
N LEU A 85 -9.61 -3.10 -1.42
CA LEU A 85 -9.76 -2.20 -2.56
C LEU A 85 -11.07 -1.38 -2.49
N PHE A 86 -12.16 -1.95 -1.98
CA PHE A 86 -13.41 -1.20 -1.75
C PHE A 86 -13.28 -0.16 -0.62
N LEU A 87 -12.56 -0.52 0.43
CA LEU A 87 -12.33 0.35 1.59
C LEU A 87 -11.28 1.44 1.35
N SER A 88 -10.50 1.37 0.25
CA SER A 88 -9.41 2.32 -0.01
C SER A 88 -9.87 3.69 -0.53
N GLY A 89 -11.16 3.85 -0.77
CA GLY A 89 -11.67 5.06 -1.40
C GLY A 89 -11.33 5.17 -2.90
N ALA A 90 -10.81 4.13 -3.54
CA ALA A 90 -10.49 4.12 -4.97
C ALA A 90 -11.75 4.13 -5.85
N PHE A 91 -12.75 3.31 -5.49
CA PHE A 91 -14.02 3.24 -6.21
C PHE A 91 -15.04 4.28 -5.75
N TYR A 92 -15.06 4.59 -4.45
CA TYR A 92 -16.03 5.50 -3.83
C TYR A 92 -15.28 6.49 -2.94
N PRO A 93 -15.51 7.81 -3.03
CA PRO A 93 -14.92 8.77 -2.12
C PRO A 93 -15.19 8.40 -0.65
N ILE A 94 -14.23 8.65 0.24
CA ILE A 94 -14.35 8.26 1.66
C ILE A 94 -15.53 9.00 2.31
N ASP A 95 -15.80 10.23 1.88
CA ASP A 95 -16.84 11.09 2.45
C ASP A 95 -18.25 10.51 2.33
N THR A 96 -18.51 9.73 1.28
CA THR A 96 -19.81 9.11 1.01
C THR A 96 -20.03 7.79 1.77
N MET A 97 -18.99 7.29 2.45
CA MET A 97 -19.07 6.02 3.18
C MET A 97 -19.84 6.17 4.50
N PRO A 98 -20.58 5.13 4.93
CA PRO A 98 -21.17 5.09 6.27
C PRO A 98 -20.07 5.06 7.35
N THR A 99 -20.39 5.54 8.55
CA THR A 99 -19.41 5.77 9.63
C THR A 99 -18.59 4.52 9.99
N TRP A 100 -19.21 3.34 10.04
CA TRP A 100 -18.52 2.08 10.32
C TRP A 100 -17.46 1.74 9.26
N MET A 101 -17.74 2.06 8.00
CA MET A 101 -16.86 1.79 6.86
C MET A 101 -15.71 2.79 6.80
N LYS A 102 -15.96 4.05 7.20
CA LYS A 102 -14.91 5.07 7.36
C LYS A 102 -13.83 4.64 8.35
N TYR A 103 -14.21 4.07 9.51
CA TYR A 103 -13.22 3.56 10.47
C TYR A 103 -12.32 2.46 9.87
N LEU A 104 -12.89 1.55 9.07
CA LEU A 104 -12.11 0.52 8.38
C LEU A 104 -11.22 1.12 7.29
N ALA A 105 -11.72 2.11 6.55
CA ALA A 105 -10.95 2.82 5.53
C ALA A 105 -9.73 3.53 6.13
N TYR A 106 -9.84 4.16 7.31
CA TYR A 106 -8.72 4.85 7.94
C TYR A 106 -7.61 3.92 8.46
N ILE A 107 -7.88 2.63 8.65
CA ILE A 107 -6.86 1.64 9.01
C ILE A 107 -6.11 1.14 7.77
N ASN A 108 -6.73 1.26 6.59
CA ASN A 108 -6.18 0.77 5.34
C ASN A 108 -5.14 1.74 4.77
N PRO A 109 -3.85 1.36 4.64
CA PRO A 109 -2.82 2.23 4.07
C PRO A 109 -3.08 2.59 2.60
N LEU A 110 -3.85 1.76 1.87
CA LEU A 110 -4.23 2.05 0.48
C LEU A 110 -5.06 3.33 0.38
N THR A 111 -5.84 3.65 1.41
CA THR A 111 -6.69 4.83 1.47
C THR A 111 -5.90 6.12 1.27
N TYR A 112 -4.83 6.27 2.03
CA TYR A 112 -3.97 7.44 1.99
C TYR A 112 -3.14 7.50 0.70
N GLY A 113 -2.68 6.35 0.18
CA GLY A 113 -1.96 6.29 -1.08
C GLY A 113 -2.82 6.71 -2.28
N VAL A 114 -4.07 6.24 -2.32
CA VAL A 114 -5.04 6.57 -3.37
C VAL A 114 -5.48 8.03 -3.28
N ASP A 115 -5.80 8.53 -2.09
CA ASP A 115 -6.24 9.92 -1.93
C ASP A 115 -5.11 10.91 -2.22
N ALA A 116 -3.89 10.65 -1.75
CA ALA A 116 -2.72 11.46 -2.10
C ALA A 116 -2.48 11.50 -3.62
N ALA A 117 -2.53 10.34 -4.30
CA ALA A 117 -2.39 10.29 -5.76
C ALA A 117 -3.48 11.11 -6.46
N ARG A 118 -4.72 11.03 -5.96
CA ARG A 118 -5.84 11.82 -6.48
C ARG A 118 -5.62 13.32 -6.31
N ILE A 119 -5.28 13.79 -5.11
CA ILE A 119 -4.98 15.21 -4.84
C ILE A 119 -3.85 15.71 -5.75
N LEU A 120 -2.78 14.94 -5.89
CA LEU A 120 -1.59 15.35 -6.63
C LEU A 120 -1.83 15.41 -8.15
N LEU A 121 -2.64 14.50 -8.70
CA LEU A 121 -2.88 14.38 -10.14
C LEU A 121 -4.10 15.19 -10.60
N THR A 122 -5.18 15.27 -9.81
CA THR A 122 -6.43 15.96 -10.18
C THR A 122 -6.63 17.29 -9.45
N GLY A 123 -5.97 17.49 -8.31
CA GLY A 123 -6.16 18.67 -7.46
C GLY A 123 -7.31 18.56 -6.46
N SER A 124 -7.97 17.41 -6.37
CA SER A 124 -9.14 17.20 -5.49
C SER A 124 -9.03 15.85 -4.78
N GLY A 125 -9.10 15.83 -3.45
CA GLY A 125 -9.15 14.60 -2.64
C GLY A 125 -10.19 14.71 -1.54
N SER A 126 -10.37 13.60 -0.82
CA SER A 126 -11.28 13.53 0.32
C SER A 126 -10.60 14.03 1.61
N LEU A 127 -9.29 13.87 1.69
CA LEU A 127 -8.46 14.21 2.84
C LEU A 127 -7.47 15.33 2.49
N ASN A 128 -6.70 15.73 3.49
CA ASN A 128 -5.59 16.65 3.30
C ASN A 128 -4.32 15.86 2.95
N LEU A 129 -3.60 16.30 1.92
CA LEU A 129 -2.35 15.66 1.46
C LEU A 129 -1.33 15.44 2.61
N ILE A 130 -1.22 16.41 3.52
CA ILE A 130 -0.31 16.31 4.67
C ILE A 130 -0.73 15.16 5.58
N THR A 131 -2.03 15.02 5.84
CA THR A 131 -2.61 13.94 6.63
C THR A 131 -2.38 12.59 5.97
N ASP A 132 -2.56 12.49 4.66
CA ASP A 132 -2.33 11.26 3.90
C ASP A 132 -0.88 10.80 4.01
N VAL A 133 0.06 11.69 3.68
CA VAL A 133 1.49 11.37 3.71
C VAL A 133 1.94 11.03 5.14
N PHE A 134 1.46 11.78 6.14
CA PHE A 134 1.79 11.55 7.54
C PHE A 134 1.29 10.19 8.04
N LEU A 135 0.02 9.88 7.82
CA LEU A 135 -0.57 8.61 8.25
C LEU A 135 -0.01 7.43 7.47
N LEU A 136 0.27 7.59 6.17
CA LEU A 136 0.91 6.56 5.36
C LEU A 136 2.33 6.26 5.85
N LEU A 137 3.11 7.27 6.23
CA LEU A 137 4.43 7.10 6.83
C LEU A 137 4.37 6.37 8.18
N ILE A 138 3.42 6.73 9.03
CA ILE A 138 3.22 6.05 10.32
C ILE A 138 2.83 4.59 10.11
N LEU A 139 1.81 4.33 9.28
CA LEU A 139 1.31 2.98 9.03
C LEU A 139 2.37 2.10 8.36
N SER A 140 3.08 2.60 7.37
CA SER A 140 4.17 1.87 6.72
C SER A 140 5.28 1.53 7.71
N THR A 141 5.70 2.48 8.56
CA THR A 141 6.74 2.24 9.57
C THR A 141 6.31 1.18 10.59
N ILE A 142 5.05 1.25 11.06
CA ILE A 142 4.49 0.25 11.97
C ILE A 142 4.47 -1.13 11.31
N LEU A 143 3.95 -1.23 10.08
CA LEU A 143 3.84 -2.49 9.35
C LEU A 143 5.19 -3.12 9.04
N ILE A 144 6.17 -2.32 8.60
CA ILE A 144 7.55 -2.79 8.35
C ILE A 144 8.18 -3.33 9.64
N THR A 145 7.97 -2.63 10.75
CA THR A 145 8.47 -3.05 12.07
C THR A 145 7.84 -4.38 12.48
N LEU A 146 6.52 -4.51 12.36
CA LEU A 146 5.79 -5.74 12.69
C LEU A 146 6.17 -6.90 11.77
N ALA A 147 6.35 -6.68 10.48
CA ALA A 147 6.78 -7.69 9.52
C ALA A 147 8.18 -8.21 9.87
N THR A 148 9.12 -7.29 10.14
CA THR A 148 10.49 -7.63 10.53
C THR A 148 10.53 -8.41 11.85
N GLN A 149 9.68 -8.06 12.82
CA GLN A 149 9.60 -8.75 14.11
C GLN A 149 8.97 -10.14 13.99
N THR A 150 7.86 -10.26 13.25
CA THR A 150 7.16 -11.53 13.04
C THR A 150 8.06 -12.53 12.32
N PHE A 151 8.74 -12.07 11.25
CA PHE A 151 9.68 -12.92 10.51
C PHE A 151 10.86 -13.39 11.37
N LYS A 152 11.40 -12.53 12.25
CA LYS A 152 12.47 -12.93 13.18
C LYS A 152 12.02 -14.09 14.09
N LYS A 153 10.76 -14.09 14.54
CA LYS A 153 10.21 -15.09 15.46
C LYS A 153 9.87 -16.41 14.76
N ALA A 154 9.35 -16.36 13.54
CA ALA A 154 8.86 -17.54 12.81
C ALA A 154 9.95 -18.56 12.41
N THR A 155 11.23 -18.19 12.41
CA THR A 155 12.35 -19.09 12.05
C THR A 155 13.07 -19.69 13.27
N ILE A 156 12.51 -19.58 14.47
CA ILE A 156 13.08 -20.13 15.70
C ILE A 156 12.39 -21.46 16.10
N GLU A 157 11.36 -21.87 15.38
CA GLU A 157 10.73 -23.20 15.51
C GLU A 157 11.23 -24.19 14.44
#